data_AF-A0A7E5WJT1-F1
#
_entry.id   AF-A0A7E5WJT1-F1
#
_cell.length_a   1.000
_cell.length_b   1.000
_cell.length_c   1.000
_cell.angle_alpha   90.00
_cell.angle_beta   90.00
_cell.angle_gamma   90.00
#
_symmetry.space_group_name_H-M   'P 1'
#
loop_
_entity.id
_entity.type
_entity.pdbx_description
1 polymer ?
#
loop_
_entity_poly.entity_id
_entity_poly.type
_entity_poly.pdbx_seq_one_letter_code
_entity_poly.pdbx_strand_id
1 'polypeptide(L)'
;MTDTGFVKAQSDNLPKIDVFMMSTFFASNPDFTSAEIKGVKATRSGRESYGDSAIGYVQVKREGNICIVKARITPEHNVRQKCYTVTATCNEAEETVMSVLCEDCAAHKGGCKHAIAFLAWLHRRSEDPPSTSVDCYWKKSKLSSVGTSLKFIKAKDICNATKTQPNPASTQTSQESFFSIVKTYSKKVGDTENQLMKYYKEPSNSEKLSIHYLVSITQNKPKTAEEFIEFCKQMMQTKACEEAALATSEQSECPLWYELRYARITASKAHEAAHCKVLDGALTEAIMGASKLKDTDAMKRGRMLESEVKLEVEKNKKIKINKCGIILDPLHPIMGASPDGETVDYSIEIKCPSSEKSMNQYIGKNNTIAVKFMAQVQLQMHFSNKTKALFCVAQSDFEESKKVHIIEVHYDKEFCENLIEKCTLFWCKAIFPLLFK
;
A
#
# COMPACT_ATOMS: atom_id res chain seq x y z
N MET A 1 -24.88 33.98 -11.24
CA MET A 1 -24.08 34.92 -12.04
C MET A 1 -22.62 34.55 -11.85
N THR A 2 -21.74 34.88 -12.80
CA THR A 2 -20.29 34.71 -12.63
C THR A 2 -19.75 35.74 -11.65
N ASP A 3 -18.54 35.50 -11.13
CA ASP A 3 -17.84 36.46 -10.28
C ASP A 3 -17.41 37.68 -11.11
N THR A 4 -17.21 38.84 -10.47
CA THR A 4 -16.85 40.09 -11.17
C THR A 4 -15.59 39.91 -12.01
N GLY A 5 -15.68 40.19 -13.32
CA GLY A 5 -14.59 40.04 -14.28
C GLY A 5 -14.40 38.62 -14.83
N PHE A 6 -15.23 37.65 -14.44
CA PHE A 6 -15.22 36.29 -15.00
C PHE A 6 -16.30 36.10 -16.06
N VAL A 7 -15.95 35.34 -17.11
CA VAL A 7 -16.87 34.84 -18.13
C VAL A 7 -17.15 33.36 -17.93
N LYS A 8 -18.25 32.86 -18.50
CA LYS A 8 -18.62 31.43 -18.43
C LYS A 8 -17.61 30.61 -19.23
N ALA A 9 -17.12 29.51 -18.65
CA ALA A 9 -16.21 28.62 -19.34
C ALA A 9 -16.93 27.80 -20.42
N GLN A 10 -16.29 27.72 -21.57
CA GLN A 10 -16.71 27.00 -22.77
C GLN A 10 -15.51 26.28 -23.38
N SER A 11 -15.73 25.29 -24.24
CA SER A 11 -14.65 24.51 -24.88
C SER A 11 -13.67 25.35 -25.69
N ASP A 12 -14.06 26.54 -26.15
CA ASP A 12 -13.26 27.45 -26.96
C ASP A 12 -12.51 28.53 -26.17
N ASN A 13 -12.73 28.63 -24.86
CA ASN A 13 -12.19 29.73 -24.05
C ASN A 13 -11.38 29.29 -22.82
N LEU A 14 -11.16 27.99 -22.63
CA LEU A 14 -10.24 27.45 -21.62
C LEU A 14 -8.78 27.74 -22.00
N PRO A 15 -7.88 27.92 -21.02
CA PRO A 15 -6.45 27.96 -21.30
C PRO A 15 -5.98 26.60 -21.81
N LYS A 16 -4.98 26.61 -22.69
CA LYS A 16 -4.29 25.38 -23.09
C LYS A 16 -3.45 24.90 -21.90
N ILE A 17 -3.76 23.71 -21.39
CA ILE A 17 -2.96 23.04 -20.35
C ILE A 17 -2.47 21.74 -20.95
N ASP A 18 -1.22 21.71 -21.37
CA ASP A 18 -0.62 20.47 -21.86
C ASP A 18 -0.09 19.59 -20.71
N VAL A 19 0.29 18.37 -21.08
CA VAL A 19 0.86 17.38 -20.16
C VAL A 19 2.13 17.85 -19.45
N PHE A 20 3.00 18.63 -20.11
CA PHE A 20 4.25 19.11 -19.55
C PHE A 20 4.02 20.22 -18.54
N MET A 21 3.09 21.14 -18.80
CA MET A 21 2.65 22.18 -17.87
C MET A 21 2.13 21.57 -16.57
N MET A 22 1.22 20.60 -16.70
CA MET A 22 0.62 19.92 -15.55
C MET A 22 1.65 19.10 -14.76
N SER A 23 2.53 18.37 -15.46
CA SER A 23 3.56 17.53 -14.83
C SER A 23 4.62 18.37 -14.11
N THR A 24 5.07 19.46 -14.72
CA THR A 24 6.05 20.39 -14.14
C THR A 24 5.48 21.04 -12.86
N PHE A 25 4.20 21.42 -12.87
CA PHE A 25 3.54 22.00 -11.70
C PHE A 25 3.46 21.02 -10.52
N PHE A 26 3.03 19.78 -10.75
CA PHE A 26 3.00 18.77 -9.69
C PHE A 26 4.40 18.35 -9.22
N ALA A 27 5.39 18.32 -10.11
CA ALA A 27 6.77 17.95 -9.77
C ALA A 27 7.47 19.02 -8.92
N SER A 28 7.17 20.30 -9.17
CA SER A 28 7.80 21.44 -8.49
C SER A 28 7.07 21.88 -7.22
N ASN A 29 5.84 21.40 -6.95
CA ASN A 29 5.03 21.83 -5.82
C ASN A 29 4.97 20.78 -4.68
N PRO A 30 5.65 21.02 -3.54
CA PRO A 30 5.71 20.07 -2.43
C PRO A 30 4.36 19.85 -1.72
N ASP A 31 3.38 20.76 -1.83
CA ASP A 31 2.09 20.59 -1.15
C ASP A 31 1.30 19.39 -1.68
N PHE A 32 1.53 18.99 -2.93
CA PHE A 32 0.93 17.80 -3.54
C PHE A 32 1.72 16.51 -3.26
N THR A 33 2.75 16.59 -2.40
CA THR A 33 3.63 15.47 -2.04
C THR A 33 3.38 14.90 -0.64
N SER A 34 2.33 15.36 0.06
CA SER A 34 1.98 14.87 1.39
C SER A 34 1.51 13.41 1.38
N ALA A 35 1.81 12.66 2.44
CA ALA A 35 1.44 11.23 2.56
C ALA A 35 -0.08 10.98 2.46
N GLU A 36 -0.91 11.99 2.74
CA GLU A 36 -2.38 11.91 2.77
C GLU A 36 -3.01 11.91 1.36
N ILE A 37 -2.25 12.36 0.35
CA ILE A 37 -2.68 12.57 -1.04
C ILE A 37 -2.11 11.46 -1.96
N LYS A 38 -1.02 10.82 -1.55
CA LYS A 38 -0.31 9.76 -2.32
C LYS A 38 -1.21 8.56 -2.67
N GLY A 39 -0.88 7.90 -3.78
CA GLY A 39 -1.48 6.61 -4.17
C GLY A 39 -2.93 6.70 -4.68
N VAL A 40 -3.75 5.76 -4.23
CA VAL A 40 -5.13 5.53 -4.71
C VAL A 40 -6.00 6.78 -4.65
N LYS A 41 -5.75 7.72 -3.74
CA LYS A 41 -6.51 8.96 -3.59
C LYS A 41 -6.25 9.95 -4.73
N ALA A 42 -5.00 10.19 -5.12
CA ALA A 42 -4.69 11.00 -6.29
C ALA A 42 -5.23 10.35 -7.58
N THR A 43 -5.03 9.04 -7.74
CA THR A 43 -5.53 8.28 -8.91
C THR A 43 -7.05 8.30 -9.00
N ARG A 44 -7.79 8.14 -7.89
CA ARG A 44 -9.26 8.26 -7.85
C ARG A 44 -9.73 9.67 -8.19
N SER A 45 -8.99 10.69 -7.76
CA SER A 45 -9.36 12.10 -7.94
C SER A 45 -9.10 12.59 -9.37
N GLY A 46 -8.09 12.04 -10.05
CA GLY A 46 -7.81 12.36 -11.46
C GLY A 46 -8.74 11.70 -12.47
N ARG A 47 -9.57 10.72 -12.06
CA ARG A 47 -10.45 9.96 -12.97
C ARG A 47 -11.40 10.88 -13.70
N GLU A 48 -11.56 10.62 -15.00
CA GLU A 48 -12.54 11.28 -15.86
C GLU A 48 -13.95 11.18 -15.27
N SER A 49 -14.35 9.98 -14.85
CA SER A 49 -15.67 9.71 -14.26
C SER A 49 -15.97 10.57 -13.01
N TYR A 50 -14.94 10.87 -12.21
CA TYR A 50 -15.09 11.75 -11.06
C TYR A 50 -15.10 13.22 -11.47
N GLY A 51 -14.10 13.69 -12.23
CA GLY A 51 -13.99 15.09 -12.65
C GLY A 51 -15.22 15.57 -13.41
N ASP A 52 -15.68 14.80 -14.39
CA ASP A 52 -16.84 15.14 -15.23
C ASP A 52 -18.17 15.13 -14.48
N SER A 53 -18.22 14.41 -13.36
CA SER A 53 -19.41 14.34 -12.53
C SER A 53 -19.40 15.38 -11.43
N ALA A 54 -18.23 15.74 -10.89
CA ALA A 54 -18.08 16.54 -9.67
C ALA A 54 -17.93 18.04 -9.95
N ILE A 55 -17.33 18.40 -11.08
CA ILE A 55 -16.98 19.77 -11.44
C ILE A 55 -18.17 20.44 -12.14
N GLY A 56 -18.45 21.69 -11.77
CA GLY A 56 -19.47 22.51 -12.41
C GLY A 56 -19.24 24.00 -12.14
N TYR A 57 -20.07 24.83 -12.78
CA TYR A 57 -19.99 26.29 -12.72
C TYR A 57 -18.58 26.82 -12.97
N VAL A 58 -17.94 26.32 -14.04
CA VAL A 58 -16.58 26.72 -14.42
C VAL A 58 -16.62 28.09 -15.08
N GLN A 59 -15.74 28.99 -14.67
CA GLN A 59 -15.62 30.35 -15.16
C GLN A 59 -14.15 30.74 -15.38
N VAL A 60 -13.89 31.62 -16.34
CA VAL A 60 -12.55 32.00 -16.79
C VAL A 60 -12.40 33.53 -16.71
N LYS A 61 -11.22 34.00 -16.32
CA LYS A 61 -10.82 35.40 -16.37
C LYS A 61 -9.41 35.49 -16.94
N ARG A 62 -9.16 36.45 -17.82
CA ARG A 62 -7.83 36.72 -18.39
C ARG A 62 -7.37 38.12 -18.01
N GLU A 63 -6.14 38.22 -17.53
CA GLU A 63 -5.46 39.46 -17.15
C GLU A 63 -4.07 39.46 -17.80
N GLY A 64 -3.97 40.02 -19.01
CA GLY A 64 -2.75 39.94 -19.81
C GLY A 64 -2.44 38.48 -20.18
N ASN A 65 -1.25 38.00 -19.78
CA ASN A 65 -0.82 36.62 -20.02
C ASN A 65 -1.33 35.64 -18.96
N ILE A 66 -2.00 36.12 -17.91
CA ILE A 66 -2.46 35.28 -16.81
C ILE A 66 -3.91 34.89 -17.05
N CYS A 67 -4.18 33.60 -17.08
CA CYS A 67 -5.52 33.03 -17.17
C CYS A 67 -5.89 32.33 -15.85
N ILE A 68 -7.02 32.76 -15.28
CA ILE A 68 -7.55 32.29 -14.00
C ILE A 68 -8.84 31.51 -14.28
N VAL A 69 -8.84 30.22 -13.97
CA VAL A 69 -10.00 29.34 -14.11
C VAL A 69 -10.52 28.98 -12.74
N LYS A 70 -11.80 29.19 -12.49
CA LYS A 70 -12.45 28.93 -11.21
C LYS A 70 -13.63 27.98 -11.39
N ALA A 71 -13.80 27.02 -10.49
CA ALA A 71 -14.87 26.03 -10.56
C ALA A 71 -15.43 25.67 -9.19
N ARG A 72 -16.62 25.05 -9.19
CA ARG A 72 -17.26 24.48 -8.01
C ARG A 72 -17.22 22.95 -8.08
N ILE A 73 -16.71 22.33 -7.01
CA ILE A 73 -16.57 20.88 -6.91
C ILE A 73 -17.51 20.33 -5.85
N THR A 74 -18.35 19.40 -6.25
CA THR A 74 -19.30 18.73 -5.34
C THR A 74 -18.60 17.63 -4.55
N PRO A 75 -18.71 17.60 -3.20
CA PRO A 75 -18.05 16.59 -2.38
C PRO A 75 -18.61 15.18 -2.63
N GLU A 76 -17.74 14.20 -2.89
CA GLU A 76 -18.13 12.80 -3.14
C GLU A 76 -18.84 12.14 -1.96
N HIS A 77 -18.35 12.37 -0.73
CA HIS A 77 -18.85 11.70 0.48
C HIS A 77 -20.12 12.34 1.05
N ASN A 78 -20.46 13.56 0.61
CA ASN A 78 -21.66 14.27 1.04
C ASN A 78 -22.10 15.27 -0.04
N VAL A 79 -22.82 14.77 -1.04
CA VAL A 79 -23.26 15.55 -2.22
C VAL A 79 -24.21 16.71 -1.91
N ARG A 80 -24.72 16.81 -0.67
CA ARG A 80 -25.58 17.90 -0.19
C ARG A 80 -24.81 19.01 0.53
N GLN A 81 -23.54 18.79 0.85
CA GLN A 81 -22.68 19.80 1.47
C GLN A 81 -22.38 20.93 0.46
N LYS A 82 -22.08 22.13 0.96
CA LYS A 82 -21.62 23.27 0.15
C LYS A 82 -20.45 22.82 -0.75
N CYS A 83 -20.54 23.12 -2.05
CA CYS A 83 -19.46 22.85 -2.99
C CYS A 83 -18.18 23.58 -2.59
N TYR A 84 -17.04 22.96 -2.85
CA TYR A 84 -15.74 23.59 -2.70
C TYR A 84 -15.42 24.45 -3.92
N THR A 85 -14.87 25.63 -3.67
CA THR A 85 -14.35 26.51 -4.72
C THR A 85 -12.89 26.18 -5.00
N VAL A 86 -12.55 25.97 -6.27
CA VAL A 86 -11.18 25.69 -6.70
C VAL A 86 -10.79 26.67 -7.81
N THR A 87 -9.60 27.25 -7.69
CA THR A 87 -9.05 28.24 -8.61
C THR A 87 -7.70 27.77 -9.12
N ALA A 88 -7.53 27.71 -10.44
CA ALA A 88 -6.29 27.44 -11.14
C ALA A 88 -5.82 28.70 -11.86
N THR A 89 -4.56 29.04 -11.72
CA THR A 89 -3.91 30.20 -12.36
C THR A 89 -2.79 29.70 -13.24
N CYS A 90 -2.79 30.12 -14.51
CA CYS A 90 -1.80 29.73 -15.50
C CYS A 90 -1.28 30.94 -16.28
N ASN A 91 -0.03 30.88 -16.70
CA ASN A 91 0.60 31.83 -17.59
C ASN A 91 0.53 31.27 -19.02
N GLU A 92 -0.30 31.86 -19.88
CA GLU A 92 -0.52 31.42 -21.25
C GLU A 92 0.69 31.75 -22.16
N ALA A 93 1.57 32.69 -21.78
CA ALA A 93 2.75 33.05 -22.57
C ALA A 93 3.97 32.18 -22.24
N GLU A 94 4.14 31.84 -20.96
CA GLU A 94 5.23 30.96 -20.51
C GLU A 94 4.86 29.47 -20.57
N GLU A 95 3.59 29.15 -20.89
CA GLU A 95 3.05 27.80 -20.81
C GLU A 95 3.36 27.18 -19.43
N THR A 96 2.96 27.86 -18.34
CA THR A 96 3.13 27.34 -16.97
C THR A 96 1.85 27.39 -16.16
N VAL A 97 1.63 26.37 -15.31
CA VAL A 97 0.61 26.45 -14.25
C VAL A 97 1.27 27.06 -13.03
N MET A 98 0.75 28.19 -12.56
CA MET A 98 1.33 28.93 -11.45
C MET A 98 0.81 28.44 -10.10
N SER A 99 -0.49 28.14 -10.00
CA SER A 99 -1.12 27.69 -8.74
C SER A 99 -2.44 26.98 -8.97
N VAL A 100 -2.79 26.04 -8.08
CA VAL A 100 -4.14 25.46 -7.99
C VAL A 100 -4.56 25.37 -6.53
N LEU A 101 -5.54 26.17 -6.12
CA LEU A 101 -5.93 26.37 -4.73
C LEU A 101 -7.40 26.02 -4.52
N CYS A 102 -7.72 25.40 -3.37
CA CYS A 102 -9.08 25.07 -3.00
C CYS A 102 -9.49 25.85 -1.74
N GLU A 103 -10.32 26.87 -1.90
CA GLU A 103 -10.60 27.89 -0.87
C GLU A 103 -11.37 27.34 0.33
N ASP A 104 -12.20 26.31 0.12
CA ASP A 104 -13.20 25.87 1.08
C ASP A 104 -12.86 24.52 1.75
N CYS A 105 -11.67 23.94 1.50
CA CYS A 105 -11.29 22.62 2.05
C CYS A 105 -10.21 22.70 3.15
N ALA A 106 -10.13 21.67 4.01
CA ALA A 106 -9.16 21.63 5.11
C ALA A 106 -7.70 21.79 4.65
N ALA A 107 -7.39 21.37 3.41
CA ALA A 107 -6.09 21.52 2.75
C ALA A 107 -6.08 22.70 1.76
N HIS A 108 -6.52 23.88 2.21
CA HIS A 108 -6.67 25.07 1.35
C HIS A 108 -5.35 25.66 0.81
N LYS A 109 -4.23 25.37 1.48
CA LYS A 109 -2.89 25.86 1.10
C LYS A 109 -2.26 25.13 -0.09
N GLY A 110 -2.86 24.04 -0.57
CA GLY A 110 -2.32 23.17 -1.61
C GLY A 110 -2.52 21.70 -1.25
N GLY A 111 -2.36 20.80 -2.22
CA GLY A 111 -2.39 19.36 -1.92
C GLY A 111 -3.78 18.77 -1.63
N CYS A 112 -4.87 19.36 -2.10
CA CYS A 112 -6.18 18.72 -1.90
C CYS A 112 -6.57 17.85 -3.11
N LYS A 113 -7.42 16.84 -2.87
CA LYS A 113 -8.00 16.01 -3.93
C LYS A 113 -8.78 16.81 -4.99
N HIS A 114 -9.34 17.95 -4.58
CA HIS A 114 -10.13 18.82 -5.45
C HIS A 114 -9.26 19.56 -6.46
N ALA A 115 -8.08 20.02 -6.06
CA ALA A 115 -7.10 20.67 -6.93
C ALA A 115 -6.58 19.70 -8.00
N ILE A 116 -6.29 18.45 -7.62
CA ILE A 116 -5.89 17.40 -8.57
C ILE A 116 -7.00 17.12 -9.58
N ALA A 117 -8.23 16.91 -9.10
CA ALA A 117 -9.38 16.64 -9.96
C ALA A 117 -9.64 17.79 -10.95
N PHE A 118 -9.48 19.03 -10.50
CA PHE A 118 -9.70 20.21 -11.32
C PHE A 118 -8.64 20.38 -12.40
N LEU A 119 -7.35 20.26 -12.05
CA LEU A 119 -6.27 20.43 -13.02
C LEU A 119 -6.28 19.31 -14.07
N ALA A 120 -6.53 18.06 -13.66
CA ALA A 120 -6.67 16.93 -14.57
C ALA A 120 -7.89 17.07 -15.50
N TRP A 121 -8.99 17.66 -15.00
CA TRP A 121 -10.14 17.99 -15.83
C TRP A 121 -9.82 19.10 -16.84
N LEU A 122 -9.12 20.15 -16.40
CA LEU A 122 -8.77 21.29 -17.25
C LEU A 122 -7.89 20.87 -18.43
N HIS A 123 -6.86 20.06 -18.16
CA HIS A 123 -6.01 19.44 -19.20
C HIS A 123 -6.84 18.66 -20.22
N ARG A 124 -7.73 17.76 -19.77
CA ARG A 124 -8.56 16.97 -20.71
C ARG A 124 -9.41 17.86 -21.59
N ARG A 125 -10.09 18.85 -20.99
CA ARG A 125 -10.97 19.77 -21.74
C ARG A 125 -10.23 20.73 -22.65
N SER A 126 -8.97 21.04 -22.37
CA SER A 126 -8.13 21.85 -23.26
C SER A 126 -7.53 21.07 -24.43
N GLU A 127 -7.47 19.74 -24.34
CA GLU A 127 -6.98 18.86 -25.41
C GLU A 127 -8.10 18.22 -26.26
N ASP A 128 -9.37 18.37 -25.85
CA ASP A 128 -10.51 17.94 -26.65
C ASP A 128 -10.43 18.58 -28.04
N PRO A 129 -10.55 17.80 -29.14
CA PRO A 129 -10.48 18.35 -30.49
C PRO A 129 -11.62 19.36 -30.71
N PRO A 130 -11.42 20.38 -31.56
CA PRO A 130 -12.46 21.36 -31.85
C PRO A 130 -13.74 20.66 -32.34
N SER A 131 -14.79 20.66 -31.53
CA SER A 131 -16.08 20.10 -31.87
C SER A 131 -16.92 21.12 -32.64
N THR A 132 -17.85 20.66 -33.48
CA THR A 132 -18.81 21.52 -34.19
C THR A 132 -19.83 22.17 -33.25
N SER A 133 -19.85 21.78 -31.97
CA SER A 133 -20.75 22.29 -30.93
C SER A 133 -19.97 22.78 -29.72
N VAL A 134 -20.08 24.07 -29.38
CA VAL A 134 -19.40 24.66 -28.22
C VAL A 134 -20.00 24.10 -26.92
N ASP A 135 -19.19 23.39 -26.14
CA ASP A 135 -19.62 22.81 -24.86
C ASP A 135 -19.62 23.87 -23.77
N CYS A 136 -20.73 23.98 -23.04
CA CYS A 136 -20.83 24.87 -21.88
C CYS A 136 -20.45 24.14 -20.59
N TYR A 137 -19.46 24.69 -19.86
CA TYR A 137 -19.01 24.18 -18.56
C TYR A 137 -19.55 25.01 -17.39
N TRP A 138 -20.25 26.12 -17.66
CA TRP A 138 -21.07 26.84 -16.69
C TRP A 138 -22.42 26.14 -16.46
N LYS A 139 -22.37 24.94 -15.88
CA LYS A 139 -23.54 24.12 -15.55
C LYS A 139 -23.38 23.45 -14.20
N LYS A 140 -24.48 23.01 -13.61
CA LYS A 140 -24.46 22.25 -12.34
C LYS A 140 -23.72 20.92 -12.54
N SER A 141 -22.96 20.49 -11.55
CA SER A 141 -22.28 19.18 -11.57
C SER A 141 -23.30 18.04 -11.58
N LYS A 142 -22.99 16.92 -12.24
CA LYS A 142 -23.88 15.74 -12.27
C LYS A 142 -24.07 15.15 -10.87
N LEU A 143 -23.01 15.11 -10.05
CA LEU A 143 -23.03 14.59 -8.68
C LEU A 143 -24.00 15.33 -7.77
N SER A 144 -24.21 16.63 -7.99
CA SER A 144 -25.18 17.42 -7.22
C SER A 144 -26.65 17.10 -7.53
N SER A 145 -26.92 16.14 -8.41
CA SER A 145 -28.26 15.63 -8.73
C SER A 145 -28.57 14.28 -8.04
N VAL A 146 -27.59 13.66 -7.39
CA VAL A 146 -27.76 12.40 -6.66
C VAL A 146 -28.64 12.64 -5.43
N GLY A 147 -29.74 11.89 -5.32
CA GLY A 147 -30.69 12.02 -4.21
C GLY A 147 -31.70 13.17 -4.34
N THR A 148 -31.76 13.85 -5.49
CA THR A 148 -32.93 14.67 -5.83
C THR A 148 -34.06 13.72 -6.19
N SER A 149 -35.13 13.69 -5.40
CA SER A 149 -36.30 12.84 -5.68
C SER A 149 -36.85 13.20 -7.07
N LEU A 150 -36.72 12.30 -8.04
CA LEU A 150 -37.54 12.32 -9.24
C LEU A 150 -38.99 12.20 -8.76
N LYS A 151 -39.72 13.31 -8.69
CA LYS A 151 -41.13 13.29 -8.25
C LYS A 151 -41.99 12.37 -9.13
N PHE A 152 -41.59 12.18 -10.39
CA PHE A 152 -42.22 11.25 -11.32
C PHE A 152 -41.16 10.69 -12.27
N ILE A 153 -41.18 9.37 -12.49
CA ILE A 153 -40.45 8.71 -13.57
C ILE A 153 -41.37 8.72 -14.80
N LYS A 154 -40.95 9.29 -15.93
CA LYS A 154 -41.76 9.22 -17.16
C LYS A 154 -41.58 7.84 -17.78
N ALA A 155 -42.64 7.22 -18.27
CA ALA A 155 -42.59 5.89 -18.88
C ALA A 155 -41.55 5.77 -20.02
N LYS A 156 -41.32 6.86 -20.78
CA LYS A 156 -40.27 6.92 -21.82
C LYS A 156 -38.84 6.74 -21.28
N ASP A 157 -38.60 7.09 -20.01
CA ASP A 157 -37.29 6.95 -19.36
C ASP A 157 -37.08 5.53 -18.81
N ILE A 158 -38.15 4.72 -18.72
CA ILE A 158 -38.10 3.29 -18.37
C ILE A 158 -37.83 2.43 -19.61
N CYS A 159 -38.37 2.83 -20.76
CA CYS A 159 -38.32 2.04 -21.99
C CYS A 159 -37.09 2.33 -22.88
N ASN A 160 -36.31 3.37 -22.59
CA ASN A 160 -35.05 3.66 -23.28
C ASN A 160 -33.85 2.96 -22.65
N ALA A 161 -34.01 1.67 -22.29
CA ALA A 161 -32.88 0.76 -22.44
C ALA A 161 -32.59 0.70 -23.95
N THR A 162 -31.83 1.66 -24.47
CA THR A 162 -31.19 1.50 -25.76
C THR A 162 -30.46 0.18 -25.68
N LYS A 163 -30.92 -0.79 -26.48
CA LYS A 163 -30.17 -1.99 -26.83
C LYS A 163 -28.78 -1.52 -27.24
N THR A 164 -27.84 -1.49 -26.30
CA THR A 164 -26.43 -1.41 -26.64
C THR A 164 -26.11 -2.82 -27.12
N GLN A 165 -26.32 -3.01 -28.43
CA GLN A 165 -25.56 -4.00 -29.15
C GLN A 165 -24.09 -3.83 -28.76
N PRO A 166 -23.34 -4.89 -28.46
CA PRO A 166 -21.90 -4.78 -28.36
C PRO A 166 -21.42 -4.22 -29.69
N ASN A 167 -20.77 -3.05 -29.65
CA ASN A 167 -20.25 -2.44 -30.86
C ASN A 167 -19.24 -3.43 -31.48
N PRO A 168 -19.42 -3.85 -32.74
CA PRO A 168 -18.43 -4.66 -33.41
C PRO A 168 -17.17 -3.82 -33.57
N ALA A 169 -16.03 -4.47 -33.38
CA ALA A 169 -14.67 -3.94 -33.47
C ALA A 169 -14.50 -2.66 -34.31
N SER A 170 -14.09 -1.57 -33.66
CA SER A 170 -13.29 -0.54 -34.34
C SER A 170 -11.84 -0.98 -34.29
N THR A 171 -11.39 -1.55 -35.40
CA THR A 171 -9.98 -1.85 -35.68
C THR A 171 -9.18 -0.54 -35.79
N GLN A 172 -8.08 -0.48 -35.02
CA GLN A 172 -6.91 0.43 -35.14
C GLN A 172 -7.19 1.91 -34.79
N THR A 173 -6.55 2.53 -33.80
CA THR A 173 -5.11 2.52 -33.45
C THR A 173 -4.96 2.58 -31.93
N SER A 174 -3.94 1.89 -31.39
CA SER A 174 -3.56 1.92 -29.98
C SER A 174 -3.22 3.33 -29.50
N GLN A 175 -4.19 4.09 -28.99
CA GLN A 175 -3.88 5.23 -28.13
C GLN A 175 -3.43 4.65 -26.79
N GLU A 176 -2.11 4.53 -26.64
CA GLU A 176 -1.47 4.25 -25.36
C GLU A 176 -2.05 5.20 -24.31
N SER A 177 -2.48 4.65 -23.16
CA SER A 177 -3.00 5.48 -22.07
C SER A 177 -1.96 6.56 -21.69
N PHE A 178 -2.40 7.75 -21.28
CA PHE A 178 -1.56 8.86 -20.80
C PHE A 178 -0.38 8.38 -19.91
N PHE A 179 -0.67 7.42 -19.03
CA PHE A 179 0.31 6.85 -18.12
C PHE A 179 1.29 5.87 -18.77
N SER A 180 0.88 5.18 -19.84
CA SER A 180 1.77 4.37 -20.67
C SER A 180 2.80 5.25 -21.39
N ILE A 181 2.38 6.40 -21.91
CA ILE A 181 3.27 7.36 -22.59
C ILE A 181 4.29 7.93 -21.60
N VAL A 182 3.85 8.38 -20.42
CA VAL A 182 4.73 8.89 -19.35
C VAL A 182 5.72 7.81 -18.87
N LYS A 183 5.28 6.55 -18.74
CA LYS A 183 6.15 5.41 -18.40
C LYS A 183 7.22 5.17 -19.46
N THR A 184 6.85 5.17 -20.74
CA THR A 184 7.77 4.94 -21.86
C THR A 184 8.81 6.06 -21.95
N TYR A 185 8.39 7.32 -21.81
CA TYR A 185 9.30 8.46 -21.85
C TYR A 185 10.27 8.46 -20.65
N SER A 186 9.76 8.26 -19.43
CA SER A 186 10.58 8.23 -18.20
C SER A 186 11.66 7.14 -18.27
N LYS A 187 11.34 5.96 -18.80
CA LYS A 187 12.33 4.90 -19.07
C LYS A 187 13.37 5.29 -20.11
N LYS A 188 12.96 5.99 -21.18
CA LYS A 188 13.85 6.41 -22.27
C LYS A 188 14.88 7.45 -21.82
N VAL A 189 14.50 8.34 -20.90
CA VAL A 189 15.39 9.40 -20.39
C VAL A 189 16.15 8.99 -19.11
N GLY A 190 15.94 7.78 -18.61
CA GLY A 190 16.62 7.26 -17.42
C GLY A 190 16.09 7.80 -16.08
N ASP A 191 14.97 8.52 -16.08
CA ASP A 191 14.36 9.09 -14.88
C ASP A 191 13.41 8.07 -14.22
N THR A 192 13.98 7.01 -13.66
CA THR A 192 13.22 5.87 -13.09
C THR A 192 12.90 6.01 -11.60
N GLU A 193 13.47 7.00 -10.91
CA GLU A 193 13.26 7.24 -9.47
C GLU A 193 12.26 8.37 -9.16
N ASN A 194 11.68 9.01 -10.18
CA ASN A 194 10.70 10.06 -9.98
C ASN A 194 9.39 9.55 -9.33
N GLN A 195 8.60 10.48 -8.78
CA GLN A 195 7.41 10.14 -7.99
C GLN A 195 6.31 9.48 -8.83
N LEU A 196 6.23 9.75 -10.14
CA LEU A 196 5.29 9.11 -11.07
C LEU A 196 5.69 7.65 -11.31
N MET A 197 6.98 7.39 -11.51
CA MET A 197 7.53 6.06 -11.71
C MET A 197 7.38 5.18 -10.48
N LYS A 198 7.20 5.70 -9.27
CA LYS A 198 6.81 4.87 -8.10
C LYS A 198 5.43 4.21 -8.25
N TYR A 199 4.54 4.77 -9.06
CA TYR A 199 3.22 4.18 -9.36
C TYR A 199 3.22 3.27 -10.60
N TYR A 200 4.26 3.35 -11.44
CA TYR A 200 4.43 2.56 -12.68
C TYR A 200 5.66 1.65 -12.67
N LYS A 201 6.39 1.64 -11.55
CA LYS A 201 7.50 0.74 -11.28
C LYS A 201 6.89 -0.64 -11.31
N GLU A 202 7.38 -1.44 -12.24
CA GLU A 202 7.10 -2.86 -12.20
C GLU A 202 7.62 -3.36 -10.85
N PRO A 203 6.75 -3.91 -9.99
CA PRO A 203 7.20 -4.42 -8.72
C PRO A 203 8.27 -5.47 -8.99
N SER A 204 9.37 -5.39 -8.24
CA SER A 204 10.40 -6.42 -8.21
C SER A 204 9.76 -7.75 -7.88
N ASN A 205 10.45 -8.85 -8.20
CA ASN A 205 9.93 -10.19 -7.88
C ASN A 205 9.61 -10.33 -6.39
N SER A 206 10.44 -9.73 -5.51
CA SER A 206 10.19 -9.67 -4.07
C SER A 206 8.92 -8.88 -3.71
N GLU A 207 8.71 -7.69 -4.30
CA GLU A 207 7.49 -6.88 -4.07
C GLU A 207 6.22 -7.60 -4.55
N LYS A 208 6.32 -8.42 -5.60
CA LYS A 208 5.22 -9.25 -6.12
C LYS A 208 4.78 -10.35 -5.14
N LEU A 209 5.57 -10.64 -4.11
CA LEU A 209 5.16 -11.57 -3.04
C LEU A 209 4.26 -10.90 -1.99
N SER A 210 4.07 -9.58 -2.00
CA SER A 210 3.19 -8.94 -1.02
C SER A 210 1.74 -9.43 -1.16
N ILE A 211 1.04 -9.61 -0.03
CA ILE A 211 -0.38 -9.97 -0.07
C ILE A 211 -1.19 -8.87 -0.78
N HIS A 212 -0.80 -7.60 -0.64
CA HIS A 212 -1.42 -6.50 -1.39
C HIS A 212 -1.29 -6.67 -2.90
N TYR A 213 -0.09 -6.97 -3.40
CA TYR A 213 0.10 -7.21 -4.83
C TYR A 213 -0.72 -8.41 -5.28
N LEU A 214 -0.64 -9.54 -4.57
CA LEU A 214 -1.37 -10.76 -4.88
C LEU A 214 -2.88 -10.51 -4.92
N VAL A 215 -3.45 -9.81 -3.94
CA VAL A 215 -4.86 -9.37 -3.96
C VAL A 215 -5.15 -8.51 -5.19
N SER A 216 -4.27 -7.56 -5.54
CA SER A 216 -4.50 -6.64 -6.66
C SER A 216 -4.53 -7.31 -8.04
N ILE A 217 -3.79 -8.41 -8.22
CA ILE A 217 -3.71 -9.14 -9.50
C ILE A 217 -4.70 -10.30 -9.60
N THR A 218 -5.45 -10.60 -8.52
CA THR A 218 -6.57 -11.55 -8.62
C THR A 218 -7.63 -10.99 -9.56
N GLN A 219 -7.73 -11.55 -10.78
CA GLN A 219 -8.67 -11.09 -11.81
C GLN A 219 -10.13 -11.25 -11.37
N ASN A 220 -10.42 -12.28 -10.59
CA ASN A 220 -11.70 -12.52 -9.95
C ASN A 220 -11.50 -12.56 -8.44
N LYS A 221 -12.36 -11.86 -7.69
CA LYS A 221 -12.36 -11.94 -6.23
C LYS A 221 -12.58 -13.41 -5.83
N PRO A 222 -11.62 -14.06 -5.14
CA PRO A 222 -11.76 -15.44 -4.71
C PRO A 222 -12.95 -15.58 -3.77
N LYS A 223 -13.73 -16.65 -3.95
CA LYS A 223 -14.92 -16.91 -3.15
C LYS A 223 -14.57 -17.50 -1.79
N THR A 224 -13.48 -18.27 -1.73
CA THR A 224 -13.00 -18.89 -0.49
C THR A 224 -11.52 -18.58 -0.24
N ALA A 225 -11.09 -18.78 1.00
CA ALA A 225 -9.69 -18.59 1.37
C ALA A 225 -8.78 -19.61 0.67
N GLU A 226 -9.27 -20.83 0.48
CA GLU A 226 -8.54 -21.92 -0.19
C GLU A 226 -8.25 -21.58 -1.65
N GLU A 227 -9.23 -21.01 -2.38
CA GLU A 227 -9.02 -20.52 -3.76
C GLU A 227 -7.92 -19.47 -3.82
N PHE A 228 -7.89 -18.55 -2.85
CA PHE A 228 -6.85 -17.52 -2.80
C PHE A 228 -5.48 -18.06 -2.42
N ILE A 229 -5.41 -18.99 -1.48
CA ILE A 229 -4.16 -19.66 -1.10
C ILE A 229 -3.58 -20.41 -2.31
N GLU A 230 -4.43 -21.11 -3.06
CA GLU A 230 -4.01 -21.82 -4.27
C GLU A 230 -3.53 -20.87 -5.37
N PHE A 231 -4.21 -19.74 -5.56
CA PHE A 231 -3.73 -18.67 -6.42
C PHE A 231 -2.35 -18.16 -5.98
N CYS A 232 -2.14 -17.92 -4.69
CA CYS A 232 -0.86 -17.45 -4.18
C CYS A 232 0.27 -18.48 -4.41
N LYS A 233 0.00 -19.77 -4.21
CA LYS A 233 0.95 -20.86 -4.51
C LYS A 233 1.41 -20.85 -5.96
N GLN A 234 0.51 -20.57 -6.90
CA GLN A 234 0.81 -20.52 -8.33
C GLN A 234 1.59 -19.26 -8.73
N MET A 235 1.36 -18.14 -8.05
CA MET A 235 2.00 -16.87 -8.36
C MET A 235 3.36 -16.68 -7.67
N MET A 236 3.56 -17.25 -6.48
CA MET A 236 4.80 -17.13 -5.72
C MET A 236 5.86 -18.09 -6.25
N GLN A 237 6.99 -17.56 -6.70
CA GLN A 237 8.11 -18.36 -7.18
C GLN A 237 9.18 -18.50 -6.09
N THR A 238 9.82 -19.67 -5.99
CA THR A 238 10.91 -19.92 -5.03
C THR A 238 12.03 -18.90 -5.16
N LYS A 239 12.46 -18.60 -6.39
CA LYS A 239 13.49 -17.59 -6.66
C LYS A 239 13.11 -16.20 -6.14
N ALA A 240 11.85 -15.81 -6.29
CA ALA A 240 11.38 -14.54 -5.75
C ALA A 240 11.43 -14.52 -4.21
N CYS A 241 11.15 -15.66 -3.55
CA CYS A 241 11.22 -15.80 -2.10
C CYS A 241 12.68 -15.70 -1.60
N GLU A 242 13.63 -16.30 -2.32
CA GLU A 242 15.07 -16.15 -2.05
C GLU A 242 15.53 -14.70 -2.21
N GLU A 243 15.13 -14.03 -3.29
CA GLU A 243 15.40 -12.60 -3.51
C GLU A 243 14.80 -11.72 -2.41
N ALA A 244 13.60 -12.06 -1.92
CA ALA A 244 12.97 -11.36 -0.80
C ALA A 244 13.72 -11.54 0.52
N ALA A 245 14.19 -12.75 0.83
CA ALA A 245 14.98 -13.02 2.04
C ALA A 245 16.27 -12.18 2.06
N LEU A 246 16.95 -12.04 0.92
CA LEU A 246 18.15 -11.21 0.80
C LEU A 246 17.83 -9.70 0.92
N ALA A 247 16.81 -9.23 0.19
CA ALA A 247 16.41 -7.82 0.15
C ALA A 247 15.87 -7.29 1.49
N THR A 248 15.48 -8.19 2.39
CA THR A 248 14.89 -7.85 3.70
C THR A 248 15.79 -8.21 4.88
N SER A 249 17.07 -8.49 4.64
CA SER A 249 18.06 -8.90 5.65
C SER A 249 18.32 -7.89 6.77
N GLU A 250 17.97 -6.62 6.56
CA GLU A 250 18.01 -5.55 7.59
C GLU A 250 16.72 -5.46 8.43
N GLN A 251 15.76 -6.37 8.21
CA GLN A 251 14.53 -6.55 8.98
C GLN A 251 13.81 -5.26 9.37
N SER A 252 13.93 -4.80 10.63
CA SER A 252 13.21 -3.65 11.17
C SER A 252 13.53 -2.34 10.46
N GLU A 253 14.70 -2.26 9.81
CA GLU A 253 15.14 -1.11 9.02
C GLU A 253 14.74 -1.21 7.53
N CYS A 254 14.04 -2.28 7.14
CA CYS A 254 13.60 -2.53 5.77
C CYS A 254 12.07 -2.40 5.61
N PRO A 255 11.56 -1.38 4.89
CA PRO A 255 10.12 -1.23 4.66
C PRO A 255 9.48 -2.44 3.94
N LEU A 256 10.21 -3.05 3.00
CA LEU A 256 9.74 -4.26 2.28
C LEU A 256 9.52 -5.43 3.24
N TRP A 257 10.30 -5.52 4.32
CA TRP A 257 10.11 -6.56 5.35
C TRP A 257 8.74 -6.44 6.03
N TYR A 258 8.29 -5.23 6.37
CA TYR A 258 6.95 -5.01 6.91
C TYR A 258 5.85 -5.32 5.89
N GLU A 259 6.04 -4.89 4.64
CA GLU A 259 5.09 -5.14 3.55
C GLU A 259 4.88 -6.64 3.31
N LEU A 260 5.96 -7.42 3.34
CA LEU A 260 5.87 -8.87 3.16
C LEU A 260 5.29 -9.60 4.38
N ARG A 261 5.32 -9.01 5.56
CA ARG A 261 4.67 -9.55 6.78
C ARG A 261 3.19 -9.22 6.86
N TYR A 262 2.74 -8.18 6.15
CA TYR A 262 1.35 -7.76 6.17
C TYR A 262 0.42 -8.91 5.78
N ALA A 263 -0.62 -9.10 6.58
CA ALA A 263 -1.61 -10.16 6.45
C ALA A 263 -1.04 -11.59 6.41
N ARG A 264 0.21 -11.80 6.85
CA ARG A 264 0.79 -13.13 7.05
C ARG A 264 0.91 -13.46 8.53
N ILE A 265 0.68 -14.72 8.88
CA ILE A 265 1.03 -15.21 10.21
C ILE A 265 2.55 -15.42 10.24
N THR A 266 3.24 -14.61 11.06
CA THR A 266 4.68 -14.76 11.25
C THR A 266 5.00 -15.77 12.34
N ALA A 267 6.18 -16.38 12.31
CA ALA A 267 6.61 -17.38 13.30
C ALA A 267 6.39 -16.94 14.77
N SER A 268 6.68 -15.68 15.10
CA SER A 268 6.47 -15.13 16.45
C SER A 268 4.98 -14.98 16.86
N LYS A 269 4.06 -15.08 15.90
CA LYS A 269 2.61 -15.04 16.06
C LYS A 269 1.92 -16.39 15.84
N ALA A 270 2.63 -17.41 15.36
CA ALA A 270 2.07 -18.71 15.03
C ALA A 270 1.40 -19.39 16.24
N HIS A 271 2.06 -19.38 17.41
CA HIS A 271 1.46 -19.94 18.63
C HIS A 271 0.14 -19.23 18.99
N GLU A 272 0.11 -17.91 18.92
CA GLU A 272 -1.09 -17.12 19.22
C GLU A 272 -2.21 -17.46 18.20
N ALA A 273 -1.89 -17.49 16.90
CA ALA A 273 -2.84 -17.80 15.84
C ALA A 273 -3.42 -19.23 15.97
N ALA A 274 -2.59 -20.22 16.27
CA ALA A 274 -3.02 -21.62 16.39
C ALA A 274 -3.98 -21.89 17.56
N HIS A 275 -4.05 -21.00 18.55
CA HIS A 275 -4.89 -21.15 19.74
C HIS A 275 -5.96 -20.06 19.87
N CYS A 276 -5.95 -19.06 18.97
CA CYS A 276 -6.88 -17.94 19.05
C CYS A 276 -8.30 -18.36 18.61
N LYS A 277 -9.27 -18.13 19.49
CA LYS A 277 -10.70 -18.32 19.19
C LYS A 277 -11.39 -17.02 18.79
N VAL A 278 -10.76 -15.87 19.06
CA VAL A 278 -11.29 -14.54 18.76
C VAL A 278 -10.86 -14.15 17.35
N LEU A 279 -11.83 -14.04 16.44
CA LEU A 279 -11.55 -13.75 15.02
C LEU A 279 -11.41 -12.25 14.73
N ASP A 280 -12.01 -11.40 15.56
CA ASP A 280 -11.95 -9.94 15.47
C ASP A 280 -11.39 -9.39 16.78
N GLY A 281 -10.09 -9.16 16.82
CA GLY A 281 -9.40 -8.70 18.01
C GLY A 281 -7.94 -8.38 17.76
N ALA A 282 -7.19 -8.11 18.84
CA ALA A 282 -5.84 -7.57 18.77
C ALA A 282 -4.85 -8.40 17.92
N LEU A 283 -5.00 -9.72 17.86
CA LEU A 283 -4.16 -10.57 17.02
C LEU A 283 -4.43 -10.34 15.53
N THR A 284 -5.70 -10.30 15.14
CA THR A 284 -6.16 -10.00 13.77
C THR A 284 -5.68 -8.62 13.35
N GLU A 285 -5.88 -7.60 14.20
CA GLU A 285 -5.39 -6.25 13.98
C GLU A 285 -3.86 -6.20 13.81
N ALA A 286 -3.11 -6.94 14.64
CA ALA A 286 -1.66 -7.01 14.54
C ALA A 286 -1.18 -7.65 13.24
N ILE A 287 -1.81 -8.75 12.81
CA ILE A 287 -1.49 -9.42 11.53
C ILE A 287 -1.84 -8.51 10.34
N MET A 288 -2.93 -7.74 10.44
CA MET A 288 -3.34 -6.75 9.45
C MET A 288 -2.56 -5.42 9.53
N GLY A 289 -1.49 -5.34 10.33
CA GLY A 289 -0.66 -4.14 10.44
C GLY A 289 -1.33 -2.94 11.11
N ALA A 290 -2.51 -3.11 11.72
CA ALA A 290 -3.27 -2.04 12.38
C ALA A 290 -2.79 -1.75 13.81
N SER A 291 -1.89 -2.55 14.37
CA SER A 291 -1.34 -2.30 15.70
C SER A 291 -0.25 -1.22 15.65
N LYS A 292 -0.53 -0.03 16.20
CA LYS A 292 0.53 0.88 16.68
C LYS A 292 1.21 0.20 17.87
N LEU A 293 2.17 -0.69 17.62
CA LEU A 293 2.99 -1.26 18.68
C LEU A 293 3.76 -0.10 19.31
N LYS A 294 3.37 0.32 20.52
CA LYS A 294 4.18 1.22 21.32
C LYS A 294 5.51 0.51 21.57
N ASP A 295 6.59 1.14 21.18
CA ASP A 295 7.93 0.61 21.36
C ASP A 295 8.26 0.54 22.86
N THR A 296 8.20 -0.68 23.40
CA THR A 296 8.44 -0.92 24.83
C THR A 296 9.93 -0.90 25.16
N ASP A 297 10.30 -0.65 26.41
CA ASP A 297 11.71 -0.65 26.82
C ASP A 297 12.37 -2.02 26.59
N ALA A 298 11.61 -3.11 26.69
CA ALA A 298 12.07 -4.45 26.34
C ALA A 298 12.41 -4.60 24.84
N MET A 299 11.59 -4.01 23.95
CA MET A 299 11.85 -4.03 22.50
C MET A 299 13.06 -3.18 22.14
N LYS A 300 13.21 -2.00 22.76
CA LYS A 300 14.39 -1.14 22.58
C LYS A 300 15.66 -1.84 23.02
N ARG A 301 15.65 -2.44 24.22
CA ARG A 301 16.80 -3.20 24.72
C ARG A 301 17.15 -4.38 23.81
N GLY A 302 16.15 -5.10 23.32
CA GLY A 302 16.31 -6.15 22.30
C GLY A 302 17.13 -5.66 21.11
N ARG A 303 16.66 -4.61 20.42
CA ARG A 303 17.33 -4.06 19.23
C ARG A 303 18.74 -3.55 19.52
N MET A 304 18.96 -2.93 20.67
CA MET A 304 20.30 -2.43 21.04
C MET A 304 21.30 -3.57 21.26
N LEU A 305 20.88 -4.65 21.92
CA LEU A 305 21.80 -5.72 22.36
C LEU A 305 21.92 -6.89 21.37
N GLU A 306 20.98 -7.06 20.44
CA GLU A 306 20.94 -8.22 19.54
C GLU A 306 22.26 -8.45 18.80
N SER A 307 22.88 -7.38 18.29
CA SER A 307 24.16 -7.46 17.59
C SER A 307 25.31 -7.90 18.50
N GLU A 308 25.35 -7.43 19.75
CA GLU A 308 26.37 -7.83 20.72
C GLU A 308 26.17 -9.28 21.19
N VAL A 309 24.92 -9.69 21.45
CA VAL A 309 24.59 -11.06 21.84
C VAL A 309 24.95 -12.02 20.72
N LYS A 310 24.67 -11.67 19.46
CA LYS A 310 25.06 -12.44 18.28
C LYS A 310 26.56 -12.67 18.22
N LEU A 311 27.39 -11.64 18.43
CA LEU A 311 28.86 -11.78 18.44
C LEU A 311 29.34 -12.75 19.53
N GLU A 312 28.73 -12.70 20.72
CA GLU A 312 29.09 -13.60 21.80
C GLU A 312 28.65 -15.05 21.51
N VAL A 313 27.52 -15.26 20.83
CA VAL A 313 27.11 -16.59 20.34
C VAL A 313 28.08 -17.10 19.28
N GLU A 314 28.49 -16.27 18.31
CA GLU A 314 29.50 -16.62 17.29
C GLU A 314 30.79 -17.11 17.94
N LYS A 315 31.27 -16.40 18.97
CA LYS A 315 32.48 -16.75 19.73
C LYS A 315 32.32 -18.05 20.52
N ASN A 316 31.23 -18.21 21.25
CA ASN A 316 30.99 -19.39 22.10
C ASN A 316 30.81 -20.67 21.27
N LYS A 317 30.13 -20.58 20.13
CA LYS A 317 29.86 -21.74 19.26
C LYS A 317 30.90 -21.91 18.15
N LYS A 318 31.80 -20.94 17.95
CA LYS A 318 32.78 -20.89 16.85
C LYS A 318 32.11 -21.03 15.48
N ILE A 319 31.01 -20.30 15.29
CA ILE A 319 30.22 -20.27 14.05
C ILE A 319 30.13 -18.84 13.52
N LYS A 320 29.86 -18.68 12.23
CA LYS A 320 29.51 -17.39 11.63
C LYS A 320 28.01 -17.33 11.40
N ILE A 321 27.35 -16.30 11.93
CA ILE A 321 25.91 -16.07 11.83
C ILE A 321 25.66 -14.95 10.82
N ASN A 322 25.02 -15.30 9.72
CA ASN A 322 24.63 -14.36 8.68
C ASN A 322 23.35 -13.62 9.08
N LYS A 323 23.13 -12.42 8.53
CA LYS A 323 21.84 -11.75 8.63
C LYS A 323 20.80 -12.53 7.82
N CYS A 324 19.55 -12.47 8.25
CA CYS A 324 18.44 -13.12 7.59
C CYS A 324 17.27 -12.14 7.46
N GLY A 325 16.54 -12.21 6.35
CA GLY A 325 15.34 -11.42 6.13
C GLY A 325 14.06 -12.20 6.43
N ILE A 326 12.98 -11.89 5.72
CA ILE A 326 11.80 -12.74 5.72
C ILE A 326 11.97 -13.92 4.78
N ILE A 327 11.81 -15.12 5.33
CA ILE A 327 11.77 -16.37 4.61
C ILE A 327 10.29 -16.69 4.34
N LEU A 328 9.95 -16.83 3.07
CA LEU A 328 8.63 -17.18 2.57
C LEU A 328 8.72 -18.51 1.81
N ASP A 329 7.62 -19.26 1.83
CA ASP A 329 7.48 -20.51 1.09
C ASP A 329 6.24 -20.43 0.19
N PRO A 330 6.38 -20.65 -1.14
CA PRO A 330 5.25 -20.76 -2.04
C PRO A 330 4.19 -21.76 -1.58
N LEU A 331 4.55 -22.87 -0.92
CA LEU A 331 3.59 -23.87 -0.42
C LEU A 331 2.77 -23.38 0.79
N HIS A 332 3.30 -22.39 1.51
CA HIS A 332 2.68 -21.79 2.70
C HIS A 332 2.60 -20.27 2.58
N PRO A 333 1.88 -19.74 1.55
CA PRO A 333 2.01 -18.34 1.11
C PRO A 333 1.45 -17.31 2.09
N ILE A 334 0.66 -17.75 3.08
CA ILE A 334 0.01 -16.94 4.12
C ILE A 334 0.81 -16.88 5.43
N MET A 335 2.00 -17.47 5.44
CA MET A 335 2.90 -17.56 6.58
C MET A 335 4.32 -17.14 6.19
N GLY A 336 5.14 -16.82 7.19
CA GLY A 336 6.55 -16.49 6.98
C GLY A 336 7.34 -16.46 8.28
N ALA A 337 8.66 -16.51 8.17
CA ALA A 337 9.57 -16.48 9.31
C ALA A 337 10.67 -15.44 9.11
N SER A 338 11.18 -14.88 10.20
CA SER A 338 12.38 -14.04 10.18
C SER A 338 13.22 -14.43 11.39
N PRO A 339 14.16 -15.38 11.25
CA PRO A 339 15.18 -15.65 12.25
C PRO A 339 16.07 -14.43 12.49
N ASP A 340 16.65 -14.31 13.69
CA ASP A 340 17.62 -13.24 14.02
C ASP A 340 18.99 -13.48 13.35
N GLY A 341 19.19 -14.70 12.85
CA GLY A 341 20.28 -15.04 11.95
C GLY A 341 20.26 -16.49 11.52
N GLU A 342 21.13 -16.82 10.59
CA GLU A 342 21.26 -18.18 10.07
C GLU A 342 22.72 -18.56 9.84
N THR A 343 23.00 -19.85 9.95
CA THR A 343 24.25 -20.46 9.50
C THR A 343 23.96 -21.55 8.48
N VAL A 344 24.98 -22.29 8.05
CA VAL A 344 24.78 -23.49 7.24
C VAL A 344 23.89 -24.49 7.98
N ASP A 345 24.07 -24.66 9.29
CA ASP A 345 23.44 -25.72 10.07
C ASP A 345 22.28 -25.24 10.97
N TYR A 346 22.30 -23.98 11.40
CA TYR A 346 21.41 -23.48 12.45
C TYR A 346 20.55 -22.31 12.00
N SER A 347 19.29 -22.31 12.42
CA SER A 347 18.48 -21.09 12.58
C SER A 347 18.76 -20.48 13.95
N ILE A 348 18.85 -19.15 14.06
CA ILE A 348 19.20 -18.46 15.31
C ILE A 348 18.04 -17.58 15.76
N GLU A 349 17.68 -17.71 17.04
CA GLU A 349 16.69 -16.86 17.72
C GLU A 349 17.31 -16.32 19.01
N ILE A 350 17.27 -15.00 19.20
CA ILE A 350 17.90 -14.26 20.27
C ILE A 350 16.82 -13.54 21.10
N LYS A 351 16.89 -13.70 22.42
CA LYS A 351 16.04 -12.98 23.38
C LYS A 351 16.91 -12.21 24.38
N CYS A 352 16.57 -10.95 24.59
CA CYS A 352 17.29 -10.04 25.51
C CYS A 352 16.39 -9.62 26.68
N PRO A 353 16.11 -10.50 27.67
CA PRO A 353 15.27 -10.19 28.83
C PRO A 353 15.84 -9.05 29.68
N SER A 354 15.01 -8.11 30.12
CA SER A 354 15.44 -6.98 30.98
C SER A 354 15.52 -7.31 32.48
N SER A 355 15.07 -8.51 32.88
CA SER A 355 15.08 -8.97 34.27
C SER A 355 15.04 -10.50 34.36
N GLU A 356 15.47 -11.07 35.49
CA GLU A 356 15.33 -12.50 35.76
C GLU A 356 13.87 -12.99 35.62
N LYS A 357 12.90 -12.19 36.08
CA LYS A 357 11.48 -12.49 35.91
C LYS A 357 11.09 -12.66 34.45
N SER A 358 11.62 -11.80 33.56
CA SER A 358 11.40 -11.93 32.12
C SER A 358 12.16 -13.09 31.50
N MET A 359 13.36 -13.42 32.01
CA MET A 359 14.12 -14.60 31.58
C MET A 359 13.30 -15.89 31.79
N ASN A 360 12.66 -16.03 32.94
CA ASN A 360 11.80 -17.17 33.28
C ASN A 360 10.56 -17.33 32.37
N GLN A 361 10.23 -16.32 31.55
CA GLN A 361 9.17 -16.43 30.55
C GLN A 361 9.64 -17.11 29.26
N TYR A 362 10.94 -17.08 28.98
CA TYR A 362 11.56 -17.71 27.82
C TYR A 362 11.97 -19.15 28.11
N ILE A 363 12.60 -19.35 29.28
CA ILE A 363 13.12 -20.66 29.72
C ILE A 363 12.43 -21.02 31.03
N GLY A 364 11.68 -22.12 31.00
CA GLY A 364 11.02 -22.71 32.15
C GLY A 364 11.95 -23.59 32.98
N LYS A 365 11.36 -24.26 33.97
CA LYS A 365 12.08 -25.23 34.82
C LYS A 365 12.69 -26.34 33.93
N ASN A 366 13.89 -26.79 34.27
CA ASN A 366 14.66 -27.82 33.56
C ASN A 366 15.16 -27.43 32.15
N ASN A 367 15.49 -26.15 31.90
CA ASN A 367 15.96 -25.65 30.59
C ASN A 367 14.98 -25.92 29.43
N THR A 368 13.68 -25.90 29.73
CA THR A 368 12.64 -26.09 28.71
C THR A 368 12.23 -24.75 28.11
N ILE A 369 12.21 -24.64 26.79
CA ILE A 369 11.76 -23.41 26.11
C ILE A 369 10.24 -23.28 26.25
N ALA A 370 9.73 -22.09 26.58
CA ALA A 370 8.29 -21.88 26.66
C ALA A 370 7.60 -22.15 25.30
N VAL A 371 6.43 -22.76 25.35
CA VAL A 371 5.69 -23.28 24.17
C VAL A 371 5.52 -22.26 23.04
N LYS A 372 5.35 -20.98 23.39
CA LYS A 372 5.26 -19.89 22.41
C LYS A 372 6.54 -19.73 21.58
N PHE A 373 7.70 -19.77 22.24
CA PHE A 373 8.99 -19.62 21.57
C PHE A 373 9.43 -20.92 20.90
N MET A 374 9.04 -22.08 21.45
CA MET A 374 9.21 -23.35 20.75
C MET A 374 8.48 -23.34 19.40
N ALA A 375 7.22 -22.87 19.37
CA ALA A 375 6.48 -22.73 18.12
C ALA A 375 7.14 -21.77 17.13
N GLN A 376 7.70 -20.66 17.62
CA GLN A 376 8.44 -19.70 16.79
C GLN A 376 9.68 -20.34 16.17
N VAL A 377 10.52 -21.00 16.98
CA VAL A 377 11.79 -21.62 16.53
C VAL A 377 11.54 -22.79 15.58
N GLN A 378 10.53 -23.63 15.87
CA GLN A 378 10.14 -24.74 14.99
C GLN A 378 9.69 -24.23 13.62
N LEU A 379 8.85 -23.20 13.58
CA LEU A 379 8.41 -22.63 12.30
C LEU A 379 9.56 -21.92 11.55
N GLN A 380 10.48 -21.27 12.26
CA GLN A 380 11.69 -20.72 11.64
C GLN A 380 12.53 -21.82 10.98
N MET A 381 12.78 -22.95 11.66
CA MET A 381 13.47 -24.12 11.08
C MET A 381 12.74 -24.69 9.87
N HIS A 382 11.40 -24.78 9.92
CA HIS A 382 10.58 -25.25 8.81
C HIS A 382 10.81 -24.40 7.54
N PHE A 383 10.65 -23.08 7.64
CA PHE A 383 10.79 -22.18 6.50
C PHE A 383 12.24 -22.07 6.00
N SER A 384 13.21 -22.16 6.90
CA SER A 384 14.65 -22.10 6.56
C SER A 384 15.24 -23.43 6.08
N ASN A 385 14.45 -24.51 6.05
CA ASN A 385 14.92 -25.87 5.78
C ASN A 385 16.11 -26.28 6.67
N LYS A 386 16.07 -25.91 7.96
CA LYS A 386 17.09 -26.27 8.94
C LYS A 386 16.59 -27.40 9.83
N THR A 387 17.51 -28.30 10.19
CA THR A 387 17.21 -29.40 11.13
C THR A 387 17.52 -29.02 12.58
N LYS A 388 18.22 -27.91 12.79
CA LYS A 388 18.65 -27.42 14.10
C LYS A 388 18.48 -25.92 14.24
N ALA A 389 18.27 -25.47 15.47
CA ALA A 389 18.28 -24.07 15.84
C ALA A 389 18.99 -23.82 17.16
N LEU A 390 19.52 -22.61 17.33
CA LEU A 390 20.05 -22.13 18.60
C LEU A 390 19.09 -21.08 19.16
N PHE A 391 18.46 -21.40 20.29
CA PHE A 391 17.68 -20.46 21.07
C PHE A 391 18.59 -19.83 22.13
N CYS A 392 18.89 -18.55 21.94
CA CYS A 392 19.87 -17.80 22.70
C CYS A 392 19.17 -16.78 23.59
N VAL A 393 19.35 -16.89 24.91
CA VAL A 393 18.77 -15.94 25.87
C VAL A 393 19.90 -15.24 26.62
N ALA A 394 20.06 -13.94 26.37
CA ALA A 394 21.04 -13.11 27.08
C ALA A 394 20.67 -13.01 28.57
N GLN A 395 21.69 -12.92 29.44
CA GLN A 395 21.44 -12.60 30.86
C GLN A 395 20.81 -11.22 31.03
N SER A 396 20.07 -11.02 32.12
CA SER A 396 19.48 -9.71 32.39
C SER A 396 20.53 -8.63 32.67
N ASP A 397 21.73 -9.04 33.07
CA ASP A 397 22.92 -8.20 33.27
C ASP A 397 23.93 -8.32 32.10
N PHE A 398 23.50 -8.73 30.91
CA PHE A 398 24.37 -9.03 29.76
C PHE A 398 25.38 -7.91 29.43
N GLU A 399 25.00 -6.66 29.63
CA GLU A 399 25.84 -5.47 29.45
C GLU A 399 27.16 -5.60 30.22
N GLU A 400 27.12 -6.22 31.41
CA GLU A 400 28.27 -6.48 32.28
C GLU A 400 28.79 -7.92 32.11
N SER A 401 27.90 -8.91 32.18
CA SER A 401 28.29 -10.32 32.27
C SER A 401 28.73 -10.92 30.94
N LYS A 402 28.22 -10.38 29.82
CA LYS A 402 28.33 -10.94 28.46
C LYS A 402 27.96 -12.43 28.40
N LYS A 403 27.08 -12.90 29.27
CA LYS A 403 26.64 -14.31 29.32
C LYS A 403 25.37 -14.54 28.52
N VAL A 404 25.37 -15.62 27.73
CA VAL A 404 24.21 -16.05 26.94
C VAL A 404 23.91 -17.51 27.26
N HIS A 405 22.66 -17.81 27.60
CA HIS A 405 22.18 -19.18 27.75
C HIS A 405 21.74 -19.70 26.38
N ILE A 406 22.36 -20.78 25.89
CA ILE A 406 22.13 -21.29 24.53
C ILE A 406 21.55 -22.70 24.61
N ILE A 407 20.36 -22.89 24.04
CA ILE A 407 19.67 -24.18 23.94
C ILE A 407 19.64 -24.59 22.46
N GLU A 408 20.12 -25.79 22.16
CA GLU A 408 19.97 -26.38 20.82
C GLU A 408 18.61 -27.06 20.70
N VAL A 409 17.87 -26.71 19.65
CA VAL A 409 16.54 -27.26 19.35
C VAL A 409 16.63 -28.07 18.07
N HIS A 410 15.99 -29.24 18.06
CA HIS A 410 15.91 -30.09 16.87
C HIS A 410 14.55 -29.91 16.20
N TYR A 411 14.55 -29.95 14.87
CA TYR A 411 13.35 -29.82 14.07
C TYR A 411 12.37 -30.97 14.31
N ASP A 412 11.11 -30.60 14.55
CA ASP A 412 9.99 -31.52 14.71
C ASP A 412 8.97 -31.26 13.59
N LYS A 413 8.95 -32.18 12.63
CA LYS A 413 8.09 -32.09 11.44
C LYS A 413 6.62 -32.15 11.80
N GLU A 414 6.21 -33.09 12.66
CA GLU A 414 4.81 -33.31 13.02
C GLU A 414 4.27 -32.10 13.79
N PHE A 415 5.09 -31.55 14.70
CA PHE A 415 4.76 -30.32 15.39
C PHE A 415 4.53 -29.15 14.42
N CYS A 416 5.40 -28.98 13.42
CA CYS A 416 5.26 -27.91 12.42
C CYS A 416 4.02 -28.08 11.55
N GLU A 417 3.76 -29.30 11.05
CA GLU A 417 2.57 -29.59 10.25
C GLU A 417 1.29 -29.28 11.01
N ASN A 418 1.20 -29.69 12.29
CA ASN A 418 0.05 -29.37 13.14
C ASN A 418 -0.11 -27.86 13.40
N LEU A 419 1.00 -27.16 13.60
CA LEU A 419 1.00 -25.71 13.83
C LEU A 419 0.54 -24.95 12.58
N ILE A 420 1.03 -25.33 11.40
CA ILE A 420 0.68 -24.74 10.11
C ILE A 420 -0.81 -24.96 9.81
N GLU A 421 -1.34 -26.15 10.07
CA GLU A 421 -2.77 -26.45 9.87
C GLU A 421 -3.65 -25.52 10.72
N LYS A 422 -3.36 -25.39 12.02
CA LYS A 422 -4.10 -24.51 12.93
C LYS A 422 -3.98 -23.04 12.54
N CYS A 423 -2.79 -22.60 12.15
CA CYS A 423 -2.56 -21.24 11.67
C CYS A 423 -3.37 -20.95 10.39
N THR A 424 -3.40 -21.91 9.45
CA THR A 424 -4.19 -21.81 8.22
C THR A 424 -5.67 -21.66 8.54
N LEU A 425 -6.21 -22.48 9.46
CA LEU A 425 -7.60 -22.39 9.88
C LEU A 425 -7.95 -21.01 10.47
N PHE A 426 -7.07 -20.46 11.32
CA PHE A 426 -7.25 -19.11 11.85
C PHE A 426 -7.22 -18.07 10.74
N TRP A 427 -6.24 -18.15 9.84
CA TRP A 427 -6.07 -17.21 8.73
C TRP A 427 -7.29 -17.16 7.81
N CYS A 428 -7.81 -18.32 7.40
CA CYS A 428 -9.00 -18.43 6.56
C CYS A 428 -10.23 -17.76 7.20
N LYS A 429 -10.36 -17.85 8.53
CA LYS A 429 -11.52 -17.33 9.27
C LYS A 429 -11.39 -15.86 9.68
N ALA A 430 -10.20 -15.43 10.07
CA ALA A 430 -9.96 -14.11 10.67
C ALA A 430 -9.36 -13.10 9.69
N ILE A 431 -8.43 -13.53 8.83
CA ILE A 431 -7.62 -12.62 7.99
C ILE A 431 -8.21 -12.50 6.59
N PHE A 432 -8.48 -13.62 5.93
CA PHE A 432 -9.01 -13.64 4.55
C PHE A 432 -10.24 -12.75 4.34
N PRO A 433 -11.27 -12.75 5.23
CA PRO A 433 -12.45 -11.91 5.04
C PRO A 433 -12.16 -10.42 5.05
N LEU A 434 -11.01 -9.99 5.59
CA LEU A 434 -10.60 -8.59 5.67
C LEU A 434 -9.84 -8.13 4.43
N LEU A 435 -9.23 -9.04 3.65
CA LEU A 435 -8.42 -8.69 2.49
C LEU A 435 -9.22 -8.08 1.33
N PHE A 436 -10.51 -8.41 1.25
CA PHE A 436 -11.38 -8.01 0.14
C PHE A 436 -12.61 -7.21 0.63
N LYS A 437 -12.50 -6.55 1.79
CA LYS A 437 -13.55 -5.67 2.34
C LYS A 437 -13.65 -4.34 1.60
#